data_AF-A0A3S1F6X9-F1
#
_entry.id   AF-A0A3S1F6X9-F1
#
_cell.length_a   1.000
_cell.length_b   1.000
_cell.length_c   1.000
_cell.angle_alpha   90.00
_cell.angle_beta   90.00
_cell.angle_gamma   90.00
#
_symmetry.space_group_name_H-M   'P 1'
#
loop_
_entity.id
_entity.type
_entity.pdbx_description
1 polymer ?
#
loop_
_entity_poly.entity_id
_entity_poly.type
_entity_poly.pdbx_seq_one_letter_code
_entity_poly.pdbx_strand_id
1 'polypeptide(L)'
;MSTQQTPVPLVPTGMTVVTKEAFLAALFADKRDIMPTTEAREHTPWRIVATRAMWGWSSTGYASKFGAPEVFAIANTTGSAA
;
A
#
# COMPACT_ATOMS: atom_id res chain seq x y z
N MET A 1 17.24 24.10 -15.69
CA MET A 1 17.15 23.42 -14.38
C MET A 1 16.17 22.29 -14.54
N SER A 2 16.64 21.06 -14.76
CA SER A 2 15.76 19.91 -14.99
C SER A 2 15.31 19.38 -13.64
N THR A 3 14.00 19.48 -13.38
CA THR A 3 13.34 18.93 -12.19
C THR A 3 13.54 17.42 -12.20
N GLN A 4 14.41 16.92 -11.33
CA GLN A 4 14.54 15.49 -11.07
C GLN A 4 13.29 15.07 -10.30
N GLN A 5 12.19 14.83 -11.02
CA GLN A 5 11.04 14.08 -10.52
C GLN A 5 11.56 12.69 -10.17
N THR A 6 11.84 12.46 -8.89
CA THR A 6 11.96 11.11 -8.34
C THR A 6 10.75 10.33 -8.85
N PRO A 7 10.92 9.16 -9.49
CA PRO A 7 9.78 8.40 -9.96
C PRO A 7 8.96 8.01 -8.73
N VAL A 8 7.88 8.75 -8.48
CA VAL A 8 6.89 8.39 -7.49
C VAL A 8 6.40 7.02 -7.93
N PRO A 9 6.57 5.97 -7.12
CA PRO A 9 6.15 4.65 -7.53
C PRO A 9 4.65 4.71 -7.82
N LEU A 10 4.25 4.20 -9.00
CA LEU A 10 2.90 4.35 -9.51
C LEU A 10 1.92 3.65 -8.57
N VAL A 11 1.25 4.44 -7.72
CA VAL A 11 0.24 3.94 -6.79
C VAL A 11 -0.89 3.33 -7.62
N PRO A 12 -1.35 2.10 -7.30
CA PRO A 12 -2.43 1.47 -8.04
C PRO A 12 -3.69 2.33 -8.08
N THR A 13 -4.37 2.35 -9.23
CA THR A 13 -5.64 3.07 -9.40
C THR A 13 -6.67 2.63 -8.35
N GLY A 14 -7.37 3.60 -7.76
CA GLY A 14 -8.37 3.33 -6.72
C GLY A 14 -7.79 3.21 -5.31
N MET A 15 -6.55 3.65 -5.08
CA MET A 15 -5.97 3.78 -3.74
C MET A 15 -5.70 5.25 -3.39
N THR A 16 -5.77 5.54 -2.09
CA THR A 16 -5.38 6.84 -1.53
C THR A 16 -4.05 6.71 -0.82
N VAL A 17 -3.11 7.58 -1.18
CA VAL A 17 -1.81 7.70 -0.47
C VAL A 17 -2.04 8.24 0.93
N VAL A 18 -1.45 7.57 1.91
CA VAL A 18 -1.55 7.91 3.32
C VAL A 18 -0.16 7.93 3.95
N THR A 19 -0.04 8.53 5.13
CA THR A 19 1.21 8.40 5.91
C THR A 19 1.35 6.99 6.46
N LYS A 20 2.57 6.63 6.88
CA LYS A 20 2.86 5.34 7.52
C LYS A 20 2.00 5.13 8.77
N GLU A 21 1.85 6.18 9.58
CA GLU A 21 1.06 6.13 10.82
C GLU A 21 -0.42 5.88 10.51
N ALA A 22 -0.98 6.56 9.51
CA ALA A 22 -2.36 6.35 9.08
C ALA A 22 -2.57 4.94 8.50
N PHE A 23 -1.59 4.42 7.73
CA PHE A 23 -1.63 3.06 7.21
C PHE A 23 -1.65 2.01 8.33
N LEU A 24 -0.73 2.13 9.30
CA LEU A 24 -0.66 1.22 10.44
C LEU A 24 -1.89 1.34 11.34
N ALA A 25 -2.37 2.56 11.60
CA ALA A 25 -3.60 2.78 12.37
C ALA A 25 -4.81 2.11 11.69
N ALA A 26 -4.95 2.24 10.36
CA ALA A 26 -5.98 1.56 9.61
C ALA A 26 -5.82 0.03 9.64
N LEU A 27 -4.59 -0.48 9.50
CA LEU A 27 -4.29 -1.91 9.56
C LEU A 27 -4.67 -2.52 10.90
N PHE A 28 -4.34 -1.85 12.01
CA PHE A 28 -4.65 -2.34 13.36
C PHE A 28 -6.12 -2.14 13.76
N ALA A 29 -6.82 -1.19 13.15
CA ALA A 29 -8.26 -0.99 13.37
C ALA A 29 -9.12 -1.96 12.56
N ASP A 30 -8.61 -2.50 11.44
CA ASP A 30 -9.33 -3.43 10.59
C ASP A 30 -9.38 -4.83 11.21
N LYS A 31 -10.58 -5.41 11.30
CA LYS A 31 -10.77 -6.75 11.88
C LYS A 31 -10.49 -7.88 10.90
N ARG A 32 -10.28 -7.57 9.61
CA ARG A 32 -10.01 -8.56 8.57
C ARG A 32 -8.57 -9.04 8.69
N ASP A 33 -8.35 -10.31 8.38
CA ASP A 33 -7.00 -10.86 8.25
C ASP A 33 -6.35 -10.29 6.98
N ILE A 34 -5.38 -9.39 7.16
CA ILE A 34 -4.72 -8.65 6.08
C ILE A 34 -3.24 -8.98 6.11
N MET A 35 -2.71 -9.47 5.00
CA MET A 35 -1.33 -9.88 4.90
C MET A 35 -0.61 -9.19 3.72
N PRO A 36 0.67 -8.83 3.90
CA PRO A 36 1.52 -8.43 2.78
C PRO A 36 1.77 -9.63 1.86
N THR A 37 1.74 -9.40 0.55
CA THR A 37 2.11 -10.39 -0.46
C THR A 37 3.43 -10.01 -1.13
N THR A 38 4.14 -11.01 -1.67
CA THR A 38 5.41 -10.83 -2.37
C THR A 38 5.23 -10.95 -3.88
N GLU A 39 4.20 -10.31 -4.43
CA GLU A 39 3.91 -10.39 -5.88
C GLU A 39 4.90 -9.59 -6.72
N ALA A 40 5.58 -8.60 -6.14
CA ALA A 40 6.59 -7.78 -6.81
C ALA A 40 7.80 -7.52 -5.91
N ARG A 41 8.96 -7.25 -6.53
CA ARG A 41 10.20 -6.90 -5.80
C ARG A 41 10.22 -5.44 -5.38
N GLU A 42 9.52 -4.61 -6.13
CA GLU A 42 9.54 -3.15 -6.06
C GLU A 42 8.41 -2.57 -5.21
N HIS A 43 7.45 -3.40 -4.78
CA HIS A 43 6.34 -3.00 -3.92
C HIS A 43 5.73 -4.21 -3.21
N THR A 44 5.01 -3.95 -2.13
CA THR A 44 4.27 -4.95 -1.35
C THR A 44 2.78 -4.62 -1.42
N PRO A 45 1.98 -5.43 -2.15
CA PRO A 45 0.54 -5.41 -2.01
C PRO A 45 0.13 -5.96 -0.64
N TRP A 46 -0.94 -5.43 -0.07
CA TRP A 46 -1.56 -5.93 1.14
C TRP A 46 -2.97 -6.40 0.79
N ARG A 47 -3.29 -7.66 1.09
CA ARG A 47 -4.55 -8.30 0.69
C ARG A 47 -5.29 -8.87 1.89
N ILE A 48 -6.61 -8.86 1.82
CA ILE A 48 -7.46 -9.60 2.76
C ILE A 48 -7.34 -11.08 2.45
N VAL A 49 -6.95 -11.91 3.42
CA VAL A 49 -6.67 -13.35 3.23
C VAL A 49 -7.91 -14.09 2.73
N ALA A 50 -9.07 -13.81 3.32
CA ALA A 50 -10.33 -14.50 3.00
C ALA A 50 -10.79 -14.29 1.55
N THR A 51 -10.59 -13.10 0.98
CA THR A 51 -11.13 -12.73 -0.35
C THR A 51 -10.06 -12.51 -1.40
N ARG A 52 -8.78 -12.42 -0.99
CA ARG A 52 -7.65 -11.96 -1.80
C ARG A 52 -7.84 -10.55 -2.38
N ALA A 53 -8.83 -9.81 -1.91
CA ALA A 53 -9.09 -8.45 -2.34
C ALA A 53 -7.96 -7.54 -1.87
N MET A 54 -7.64 -6.56 -2.70
CA MET A 54 -6.60 -5.58 -2.39
C MET A 54 -7.09 -4.66 -1.27
N TRP A 55 -6.33 -4.60 -0.19
CA TRP A 55 -6.60 -3.74 0.96
C TRP A 55 -5.71 -2.50 0.97
N GLY A 56 -4.44 -2.69 0.64
CA GLY A 56 -3.45 -1.61 0.64
C GLY A 56 -2.22 -1.96 -0.17
N TRP A 57 -1.25 -1.06 -0.16
CA TRP A 57 -0.04 -1.17 -0.95
C TRP A 57 1.06 -0.32 -0.33
N SER A 58 2.30 -0.81 -0.37
CA SER A 58 3.48 -0.06 0.07
C SER A 58 4.61 -0.15 -0.96
N SER A 59 5.34 0.94 -1.17
CA SER A 59 6.42 1.02 -2.18
C SER A 59 7.69 0.25 -1.81
N THR A 60 7.79 -0.27 -0.60
CA THR A 60 8.91 -1.08 -0.16
C THR A 60 8.55 -2.54 -0.27
N GLY A 61 8.97 -3.16 -1.37
CA GLY A 61 8.99 -4.62 -1.48
C GLY A 61 9.95 -5.27 -0.46
N TYR A 62 9.97 -6.61 -0.43
CA TYR A 62 10.87 -7.42 0.43
C TYR A 62 12.36 -7.04 0.33
N ALA A 63 12.79 -6.40 -0.77
CA ALA A 63 14.15 -5.93 -0.99
C ALA A 63 14.35 -4.42 -0.68
N SER A 64 13.57 -3.87 0.26
CA SER A 64 13.68 -2.47 0.65
C SER A 64 15.12 -2.11 1.02
N LYS A 65 15.70 -1.15 0.30
CA LYS A 65 16.99 -0.56 0.67
C LYS A 65 16.73 0.36 1.85
N PHE A 66 17.37 0.10 2.99
CA PHE A 66 17.35 0.97 4.17
C PHE A 66 17.51 2.44 3.75
N GLY A 67 16.52 3.28 4.02
CA GLY A 67 16.55 4.72 3.76
C GLY A 67 15.83 5.21 2.49
N ALA A 68 15.17 4.35 1.71
CA ALA A 68 14.30 4.80 0.62
C ALA A 68 12.99 5.40 1.15
N PRO A 69 12.43 6.45 0.50
CA PRO A 69 11.13 6.99 0.89
C PRO A 69 10.02 5.94 0.69
N GLU A 70 9.36 5.57 1.79
CA GLU A 70 8.24 4.63 1.79
C GLU A 70 6.93 5.39 1.47
N VAL A 71 6.21 4.93 0.46
CA VAL A 71 4.86 5.40 0.12
C VAL A 71 3.89 4.31 0.56
N PHE A 72 2.86 4.70 1.32
CA PHE A 72 1.79 3.81 1.75
C PHE A 72 0.47 4.26 1.13
N ALA A 73 -0.37 3.31 0.74
CA ALA A 73 -1.67 3.58 0.18
C ALA A 73 -2.70 2.54 0.64
N ILE A 74 -3.94 2.98 0.87
CA ILE A 74 -5.06 2.11 1.23
C ILE A 74 -6.06 2.12 0.07
N ALA A 75 -6.69 0.99 -0.22
CA ALA A 75 -7.75 0.90 -1.20
C ALA A 75 -8.92 1.82 -0.81
N ASN A 76 -9.39 2.62 -1.76
CA ASN A 76 -10.62 3.37 -1.59
C ASN A 76 -11.75 2.35 -1.50
N THR A 77 -12.28 2.15 -0.30
CA THR A 77 -13.48 1.34 -0.08
C THR A 77 -14.71 2.07 -0.63
N THR A 78 -14.72 2.41 -1.91
CA THR A 78 -15.94 2.79 -2.63
C THR A 78 -16.66 1.51 -3.02
N GLY A 79 -17.47 1.00 -2.10
CA GLY A 79 -18.47 -0.02 -2.37
C GLY A 79 -18.53 -1.15 -1.35
N SER A 80 -19.38 -1.01 -0.33
CA SER A 80 -20.48 -1.95 -0.04
C SER A 80 -21.03 -1.70 1.37
N ALA A 81 -21.69 -0.56 1.56
CA ALA A 81 -22.79 -0.48 2.51
C ALA A 81 -24.05 -0.52 1.65
N ALA A 82 -24.54 -1.73 1.40
CA ALA A 82 -25.92 -1.97 1.00
C ALA A 82 -26.79 -2.00 2.26
#